data_AF-A0A255RA09-F1
#
_entry.id   AF-A0A255RA09-F1
#
_cell.length_a   1.000
_cell.length_b   1.000
_cell.length_c   1.000
_cell.angle_alpha   90.00
_cell.angle_beta   90.00
_cell.angle_gamma   90.00
#
_symmetry.space_group_name_H-M   'P 1'
#
loop_
_entity.id
_entity.type
_entity.pdbx_description
1 polymer ?
#
loop_
_entity_poly.entity_id
_entity_poly.type
_entity_poly.pdbx_seq_one_letter_code
_entity_poly.pdbx_strand_id
1 'polypeptide(L)'
;MNRSFKKSFAGRKRLASTFVDMLAGLAMSATLVSLVAIDLQSRRETARNSQCQNNLRNIGIAIFSYHRTYQHFPIHGTGTHQESSGTAGHGDAGSRGVGGQGGGNNGKQLSMFVGILPFMGQQDLWDQISQRSSDTVHGKLAEDAYWPAMGPATSQRNYLPWITDLSLLRCPTDPRTGEITGRTNYAACLGDAIDAQMDSALRFDPMTASWNVDPQMADRVRAAARGAFVFRERMSFADISDGLSNTLLIGEIATSLVIATAERHPLYDLVRHRTTCPYTADCLIRQPKQ
;
A
#
# COMPACT_ATOMS: atom_id res chain seq x y z
N MET A 1 -81.79 -31.28 41.43
CA MET A 1 -81.22 -29.93 41.69
C MET A 1 -80.14 -29.64 40.65
N ASN A 2 -80.47 -28.83 39.64
CA ASN A 2 -79.60 -28.52 38.51
C ASN A 2 -79.20 -27.03 38.59
N ARG A 3 -77.91 -26.72 38.63
CA ARG A 3 -77.40 -25.35 38.38
C ARG A 3 -76.24 -25.43 37.38
N SER A 4 -76.58 -25.25 36.11
CA SER A 4 -75.63 -25.06 35.02
C SER A 4 -75.21 -23.58 34.99
N PHE A 5 -73.95 -23.29 35.30
CA PHE A 5 -73.36 -21.96 35.12
C PHE A 5 -73.02 -21.74 33.64
N LYS A 6 -73.87 -21.02 32.91
CA LYS A 6 -73.49 -20.42 31.63
C LYS A 6 -72.78 -19.09 31.91
N LYS A 7 -71.44 -19.07 31.82
CA LYS A 7 -70.67 -17.81 31.76
C LYS A 7 -70.80 -17.23 30.35
N SER A 8 -71.54 -16.12 30.24
CA SER A 8 -71.61 -15.30 29.03
C SER A 8 -70.37 -14.40 28.95
N PHE A 9 -69.48 -14.65 27.99
CA PHE A 9 -68.40 -13.71 27.61
C PHE A 9 -68.96 -12.65 26.65
N ALA A 10 -69.77 -11.74 27.18
CA ALA A 10 -70.21 -10.55 26.46
C ALA A 10 -69.34 -9.35 26.90
N GLY A 11 -68.46 -8.87 26.01
CA GLY A 11 -67.76 -7.59 26.18
C GLY A 11 -66.24 -7.64 26.06
N ARG A 12 -65.70 -7.95 24.87
CA ARG A 12 -64.26 -7.73 24.56
C ARG A 12 -63.96 -7.49 23.06
N LYS A 13 -64.93 -6.98 22.28
CA LYS A 13 -64.73 -6.75 20.84
C LYS A 13 -64.04 -5.42 20.47
N ARG A 14 -63.90 -4.45 21.39
CA ARG A 14 -63.27 -3.15 21.09
C ARG A 14 -61.78 -3.07 21.45
N LEU A 15 -61.31 -3.84 22.43
CA LEU A 15 -59.88 -3.91 22.78
C LEU A 15 -59.08 -4.87 21.89
N ALA A 16 -59.75 -5.79 21.21
CA ALA A 16 -59.10 -6.73 20.30
C ALA A 16 -58.71 -6.09 18.96
N SER A 17 -59.45 -5.08 18.46
CA SER A 17 -59.13 -4.46 17.16
C SER A 17 -57.89 -3.56 17.24
N THR A 18 -57.75 -2.75 18.30
CA THR A 18 -56.57 -1.88 18.47
C THR A 18 -55.29 -2.68 18.69
N PHE A 19 -55.36 -3.83 19.35
CA PHE A 19 -54.19 -4.70 19.55
C PHE A 19 -53.77 -5.39 18.23
N VAL A 20 -54.75 -5.86 17.45
CA VAL A 20 -54.49 -6.49 16.14
C VAL A 20 -53.90 -5.48 15.15
N ASP A 21 -54.45 -4.26 15.06
CA ASP A 21 -53.94 -3.23 14.16
C ASP A 21 -52.51 -2.80 14.53
N MET A 22 -52.22 -2.68 15.83
CA MET A 22 -50.88 -2.36 16.32
C MET A 22 -49.87 -3.50 16.05
N LEU A 23 -50.29 -4.76 16.24
CA LEU A 23 -49.45 -5.92 15.93
C LEU A 23 -49.19 -6.08 14.43
N ALA A 24 -50.20 -5.81 13.58
CA ALA A 24 -50.05 -5.83 12.13
C ALA A 24 -49.05 -4.76 11.66
N GLY A 25 -49.13 -3.55 12.23
CA GLY A 25 -48.16 -2.49 11.96
C GLY A 25 -46.73 -2.85 12.36
N LEU A 26 -46.56 -3.46 13.54
CA LEU A 26 -45.25 -3.95 14.00
C LEU A 26 -44.72 -5.11 13.16
N ALA A 27 -45.58 -6.04 12.73
CA ALA A 27 -45.19 -7.13 11.85
C ALA A 27 -44.72 -6.63 10.48
N MET A 28 -45.41 -5.62 9.93
CA MET A 28 -45.04 -5.01 8.66
C MET A 28 -43.71 -4.25 8.76
N SER A 29 -43.52 -3.42 9.79
CA SER A 29 -42.25 -2.69 9.98
C SER A 29 -41.07 -3.62 10.27
N ALA A 30 -41.26 -4.70 11.04
CA ALA A 30 -40.24 -5.71 11.29
C ALA A 30 -39.80 -6.42 9.99
N THR A 31 -40.74 -6.71 9.10
CA THR A 31 -40.45 -7.33 7.79
C THR A 31 -39.65 -6.37 6.90
N LEU A 32 -40.04 -5.09 6.85
CA LEU A 32 -39.33 -4.07 6.08
C LEU A 32 -37.89 -3.88 6.57
N VAL A 33 -37.69 -3.75 7.89
CA VAL A 33 -36.35 -3.59 8.48
C VAL A 33 -35.49 -4.83 8.23
N SER A 34 -36.05 -6.04 8.33
CA SER A 34 -35.32 -7.29 8.10
C SER A 34 -34.85 -7.42 6.65
N LEU A 35 -35.66 -7.00 5.67
CA LEU A 35 -35.28 -7.00 4.26
C LEU A 35 -34.17 -5.98 3.96
N VAL A 36 -34.23 -4.80 4.58
CA VAL A 36 -33.18 -3.77 4.43
C VAL A 36 -31.86 -4.23 5.04
N ALA A 37 -31.88 -4.89 6.19
CA ALA A 37 -30.67 -5.27 6.92
C ALA A 37 -29.77 -6.26 6.14
N ILE A 38 -30.35 -7.18 5.36
CA ILE A 38 -29.61 -8.15 4.56
C ILE A 38 -28.87 -7.44 3.40
N ASP A 39 -29.53 -6.46 2.77
CA ASP A 39 -28.97 -5.69 1.65
C ASP A 39 -27.81 -4.76 2.07
N LEU A 40 -27.82 -4.30 3.33
CA LEU A 40 -26.75 -3.43 3.86
C LEU A 40 -25.36 -4.08 3.79
N GLN A 41 -25.26 -5.41 3.85
CA GLN A 41 -23.97 -6.11 3.80
C GLN A 41 -23.38 -6.11 2.39
N SER A 42 -24.19 -6.42 1.37
CA SER A 42 -23.77 -6.36 -0.04
C SER A 42 -23.37 -4.94 -0.45
N ARG A 43 -24.12 -3.94 0.01
CA ARG A 43 -23.79 -2.52 -0.25
C ARG A 43 -22.49 -2.08 0.41
N ARG A 44 -22.24 -2.51 1.65
CA ARG A 44 -20.98 -2.18 2.36
C ARG A 44 -19.78 -2.78 1.65
N GLU A 45 -19.87 -4.03 1.19
CA GLU A 45 -18.77 -4.67 0.47
C GLU A 45 -18.51 -4.00 -0.89
N THR A 46 -19.59 -3.70 -1.63
CA THR A 46 -19.49 -2.94 -2.88
C THR A 46 -18.89 -1.56 -2.67
N ALA A 47 -19.26 -0.87 -1.58
CA ALA A 47 -18.70 0.43 -1.22
C ALA A 47 -17.20 0.36 -0.90
N ARG A 48 -16.75 -0.68 -0.19
CA ARG A 48 -15.33 -0.90 0.10
C ARG A 48 -14.53 -1.17 -1.16
N ASN A 49 -15.04 -2.02 -2.06
CA ASN A 49 -14.44 -2.28 -3.37
C ASN A 49 -14.36 -1.00 -4.21
N SER A 50 -15.45 -0.22 -4.24
CA SER A 50 -15.50 1.05 -4.97
C SER A 50 -14.48 2.06 -4.40
N GLN A 51 -14.26 2.06 -3.09
CA GLN A 51 -13.25 2.92 -2.48
C GLN A 51 -11.83 2.53 -2.92
N CYS A 52 -11.51 1.24 -3.04
CA CYS A 52 -10.20 0.80 -3.52
C CYS A 52 -9.96 1.23 -4.98
N GLN A 53 -10.96 1.03 -5.84
CA GLN A 53 -10.90 1.47 -7.24
C GLN A 53 -10.75 3.00 -7.35
N ASN A 54 -11.44 3.76 -6.50
CA ASN A 54 -11.29 5.22 -6.44
C ASN A 54 -9.89 5.64 -5.98
N ASN A 55 -9.33 4.95 -4.98
CA ASN A 55 -7.97 5.18 -4.51
C ASN A 55 -6.96 4.88 -5.64
N LEU A 56 -7.08 3.74 -6.33
CA LEU A 56 -6.25 3.40 -7.49
C LEU A 56 -6.35 4.46 -8.59
N ARG A 57 -7.57 4.93 -8.89
CA ARG A 57 -7.79 6.02 -9.84
C ARG A 57 -7.09 7.31 -9.43
N ASN A 58 -7.17 7.69 -8.15
CA ASN A 58 -6.52 8.88 -7.62
C ASN A 58 -4.99 8.79 -7.71
N ILE A 59 -4.42 7.61 -7.43
CA ILE A 59 -2.98 7.37 -7.62
C ILE A 59 -2.59 7.52 -9.10
N GLY A 60 -3.38 6.96 -10.02
CA GLY A 60 -3.17 7.14 -11.45
C GLY A 60 -3.15 8.63 -11.84
N ILE A 61 -4.13 9.41 -11.40
CA ILE A 61 -4.17 10.87 -11.64
C ILE A 61 -2.91 11.56 -11.09
N ALA A 62 -2.43 11.16 -9.90
CA ALA A 62 -1.22 11.71 -9.30
C ALA A 62 0.04 11.41 -10.16
N ILE A 63 0.16 10.20 -10.70
CA ILE A 63 1.25 9.83 -11.61
C ILE A 63 1.21 10.67 -12.89
N PHE A 64 0.03 10.81 -13.52
CA PHE A 64 -0.10 11.62 -14.73
C PHE A 64 0.21 13.10 -14.47
N SER A 65 -0.14 13.61 -13.28
CA SER A 65 0.19 14.97 -12.86
C SER A 65 1.69 15.16 -12.63
N TYR A 66 2.35 14.16 -12.02
CA TYR A 66 3.80 14.10 -11.89
C TYR A 66 4.47 14.12 -13.28
N HIS A 67 4.03 13.24 -14.19
CA HIS A 67 4.56 13.17 -15.56
C HIS A 67 4.39 14.51 -16.29
N ARG A 68 3.22 15.16 -16.19
CA ARG A 68 3.00 16.47 -16.80
C ARG A 68 4.02 17.51 -16.33
N THR A 69 4.46 17.42 -15.09
CA THR A 69 5.40 18.39 -14.48
C THR A 69 6.85 18.07 -14.83
N TYR A 70 7.24 16.80 -14.72
CA TYR A 70 8.64 16.36 -14.83
C TYR A 70 8.99 15.69 -16.16
N GLN A 71 8.01 15.48 -17.04
CA GLN A 71 8.12 14.83 -18.35
C GLN A 71 8.58 13.35 -18.30
N HIS A 72 8.53 12.73 -17.12
CA HIS A 72 8.79 11.30 -16.91
C HIS A 72 7.95 10.77 -15.74
N PHE A 73 7.80 9.46 -15.64
CA PHE A 73 7.17 8.80 -14.50
C PHE A 73 8.02 8.96 -13.22
N PRO A 74 7.41 8.92 -12.03
CA PRO A 74 8.16 8.90 -10.79
C PRO A 74 9.07 7.65 -10.75
N ILE A 75 10.32 7.84 -10.34
CA ILE A 75 11.33 6.78 -10.36
C ILE A 75 11.13 5.89 -9.14
N HIS A 76 11.04 4.57 -9.35
CA HIS A 76 11.05 3.58 -8.29
C HIS A 76 12.50 3.23 -7.93
N GLY A 77 12.85 3.21 -6.64
CA GLY A 77 14.24 3.02 -6.19
C GLY A 77 15.07 4.31 -6.15
N THR A 78 14.52 5.39 -5.59
CA THR A 78 15.24 6.67 -5.38
C THR A 78 15.69 6.83 -3.92
N GLY A 79 16.33 7.94 -3.57
CA GLY A 79 16.70 8.28 -2.19
C GLY A 79 18.20 8.47 -1.98
N THR A 80 18.65 8.22 -0.76
CA THR A 80 20.04 8.44 -0.33
C THR A 80 20.89 7.19 -0.51
N HIS A 81 22.18 7.37 -0.77
CA HIS A 81 23.15 6.28 -0.84
C HIS A 81 24.45 6.76 -0.18
N GLN A 82 25.19 5.83 0.44
CA GLN A 82 26.51 6.12 0.98
C GLN A 82 27.59 5.85 -0.06
N GLU A 83 28.22 6.91 -0.54
CA GLU A 83 29.24 6.86 -1.60
C GLU A 83 30.61 6.33 -1.11
N SER A 84 30.78 6.07 0.19
CA SER A 84 32.09 5.72 0.75
C SER A 84 32.37 4.21 0.92
N SER A 85 31.38 3.32 0.75
CA SER A 85 31.50 1.92 1.20
C SER A 85 31.75 0.90 0.10
N GLY A 86 31.77 1.28 -1.19
CA GLY A 86 31.92 0.34 -2.33
C GLY A 86 30.87 -0.79 -2.36
N THR A 87 29.87 -0.70 -1.49
CA THR A 87 28.80 -1.68 -1.26
C THR A 87 27.50 -0.89 -1.27
N ALA A 88 26.56 -1.29 -2.11
CA ALA A 88 25.22 -0.74 -2.21
C ALA A 88 24.35 -1.15 -1.00
N GLY A 89 24.88 -0.96 0.22
CA GLY A 89 24.22 -1.30 1.47
C GLY A 89 23.35 -0.15 1.97
N HIS A 90 22.23 -0.49 2.61
CA HIS A 90 21.40 0.47 3.35
C HIS A 90 22.00 0.63 4.75
N GLY A 91 22.04 1.85 5.26
CA GLY A 91 22.59 2.16 6.58
C GLY A 91 21.49 2.64 7.52
N ASP A 92 21.30 1.95 8.64
CA ASP A 92 20.40 2.41 9.69
C ASP A 92 20.92 3.70 10.32
N ALA A 93 20.05 4.68 10.58
CA ALA A 93 20.48 5.79 11.43
C ALA A 93 20.64 5.27 12.86
N GLY A 94 21.81 5.55 13.43
CA GLY A 94 22.28 4.93 14.67
C GLY A 94 23.60 4.19 14.47
N SER A 95 23.91 3.76 13.24
CA SER A 95 25.31 3.60 12.86
C SER A 95 25.90 4.99 12.73
N ARG A 96 26.94 5.25 13.53
CA ARG A 96 27.92 6.30 13.27
C ARG A 96 28.08 6.44 11.75
N GLY A 97 27.68 7.57 11.17
CA GLY A 97 27.44 7.85 9.75
C GLY A 97 28.58 7.47 8.81
N VAL A 98 28.72 8.16 7.68
CA VAL A 98 29.81 7.90 6.73
C VAL A 98 31.17 7.86 7.46
N GLY A 99 31.67 6.67 7.80
CA GLY A 99 32.86 6.50 8.63
C GLY A 99 32.82 7.04 10.08
N GLY A 100 31.67 7.39 10.66
CA GLY A 100 31.64 8.07 11.97
C GLY A 100 30.40 8.94 12.20
N GLN A 101 29.83 8.86 13.40
CA GLN A 101 28.71 9.63 14.02
C GLN A 101 27.62 10.25 13.11
N GLY A 102 26.42 9.63 13.12
CA GLY A 102 25.14 10.23 12.68
C GLY A 102 24.78 10.11 11.19
N GLY A 103 23.53 9.73 10.89
CA GLY A 103 22.92 9.82 9.54
C GLY A 103 23.05 8.56 8.68
N GLY A 104 22.05 7.68 8.76
CA GLY A 104 21.90 6.51 7.89
C GLY A 104 21.58 6.88 6.44
N ASN A 105 21.33 5.89 5.59
CA ASN A 105 20.89 6.08 4.21
C ASN A 105 19.90 4.98 3.81
N ASN A 106 19.05 5.24 2.83
CA ASN A 106 18.08 4.26 2.36
C ASN A 106 18.57 3.41 1.18
N GLY A 107 19.86 3.50 0.83
CA GLY A 107 20.49 2.91 -0.36
C GLY A 107 19.62 2.94 -1.61
N LYS A 108 18.98 4.09 -1.87
CA LYS A 108 18.07 4.32 -2.99
C LYS A 108 16.94 3.29 -3.08
N GLN A 109 16.23 3.06 -1.97
CA GLN A 109 15.09 2.13 -1.90
C GLN A 109 13.73 2.80 -1.73
N LEU A 110 13.65 4.11 -1.94
CA LEU A 110 12.36 4.79 -1.90
C LEU A 110 11.52 4.40 -3.09
N SER A 111 10.26 4.07 -2.82
CA SER A 111 9.29 3.79 -3.86
C SER A 111 8.83 5.06 -4.57
N MET A 112 8.34 4.87 -5.79
CA MET A 112 7.73 5.91 -6.62
C MET A 112 6.62 6.67 -5.88
N PHE A 113 5.95 6.02 -4.90
CA PHE A 113 4.93 6.65 -4.07
C PHE A 113 5.43 7.91 -3.36
N VAL A 114 6.70 7.92 -2.92
CA VAL A 114 7.30 9.08 -2.26
C VAL A 114 7.32 10.28 -3.21
N GLY A 115 7.70 10.07 -4.48
CA GLY A 115 7.75 11.13 -5.49
C GLY A 115 6.39 11.72 -5.86
N ILE A 116 5.30 10.95 -5.68
CA ILE A 116 3.94 11.41 -6.00
C ILE A 116 3.16 11.92 -4.78
N LEU A 117 3.73 11.90 -3.57
CA LEU A 117 3.06 12.42 -2.36
C LEU A 117 2.46 13.83 -2.54
N PRO A 118 3.18 14.83 -3.10
CA PRO A 118 2.60 16.16 -3.34
C PRO A 118 1.36 16.13 -4.25
N PHE A 119 1.37 15.26 -5.27
CA PHE A 119 0.29 15.12 -6.24
C PHE A 119 -0.91 14.34 -5.69
N MET A 120 -0.73 13.63 -4.57
CA MET A 120 -1.79 12.95 -3.83
C MET A 120 -2.36 13.79 -2.69
N GLY A 121 -1.97 15.07 -2.59
CA GLY A 121 -2.38 15.97 -1.51
C GLY A 121 -1.68 15.69 -0.17
N GLN A 122 -0.54 15.00 -0.18
CA GLN A 122 0.27 14.67 1.00
C GLN A 122 1.53 15.55 1.06
N GLN A 123 1.35 16.87 0.99
CA GLN A 123 2.47 17.83 1.01
C GLN A 123 3.24 17.78 2.33
N ASP A 124 2.54 17.74 3.47
CA ASP A 124 3.16 17.74 4.79
C ASP A 124 4.08 16.53 5.00
N LEU A 125 3.67 15.35 4.52
CA LEU A 125 4.49 14.14 4.60
C LEU A 125 5.70 14.22 3.66
N TRP A 126 5.53 14.78 2.47
CA TRP A 126 6.65 15.04 1.57
C TRP A 126 7.66 16.00 2.18
N ASP A 127 7.21 17.07 2.83
CA ASP A 127 8.10 18.05 3.48
C ASP A 127 8.90 17.41 4.63
N GLN A 128 8.26 16.53 5.41
CA GLN A 128 8.95 15.74 6.44
C GLN A 128 10.00 14.78 5.87
N ILE A 129 9.72 14.15 4.73
CA ILE A 129 10.65 13.20 4.08
C ILE A 129 11.79 13.93 3.39
N SER A 130 11.49 15.01 2.66
CA SER A 130 12.46 15.72 1.83
C SER A 130 13.48 16.52 2.65
N GLN A 131 13.18 16.83 3.90
CA GLN A 131 14.04 17.58 4.80
C GLN A 131 14.74 16.67 5.80
N ARG A 132 15.86 17.15 6.35
CA ARG A 132 16.50 16.52 7.51
C ARG A 132 15.60 16.69 8.74
N SER A 133 15.54 15.68 9.61
CA SER A 133 14.78 15.75 10.86
C SER A 133 15.52 15.04 11.99
N SER A 134 15.23 15.42 13.23
CA SER A 134 15.67 14.70 14.44
C SER A 134 14.50 14.03 15.16
N ASP A 135 13.30 14.11 14.61
CA ASP A 135 12.07 13.67 15.28
C ASP A 135 11.96 12.16 15.26
N THR A 136 11.69 11.58 16.42
CA THR A 136 11.57 10.13 16.59
C THR A 136 10.24 9.77 17.20
N VAL A 137 9.66 8.66 16.73
CA VAL A 137 8.42 8.09 17.30
C VAL A 137 8.63 7.69 18.75
N HIS A 138 9.78 7.09 19.06
CA HIS A 138 10.14 6.62 20.39
C HIS A 138 11.57 7.05 20.76
N GLY A 139 11.71 7.55 21.99
CA GLY A 139 13.01 7.92 22.55
C GLY A 139 13.56 9.22 21.97
N LYS A 140 14.88 9.30 21.89
CA LYS A 140 15.62 10.39 21.26
C LYS A 140 16.72 9.77 20.40
N LEU A 141 17.09 10.46 19.33
CA LEU A 141 18.33 10.14 18.62
C LEU A 141 19.54 10.31 19.56
N ALA A 142 20.64 9.67 19.21
CA ALA A 142 21.93 9.95 19.84
C ALA A 142 22.29 11.44 19.68
N GLU A 143 23.16 11.95 20.56
CA GLU A 143 23.68 13.31 20.45
C GLU A 143 24.28 13.55 19.05
N ASP A 144 23.92 14.69 18.45
CA ASP A 144 24.25 15.11 17.08
C ASP A 144 23.76 14.20 15.94
N ALA A 145 22.98 13.14 16.22
CA ALA A 145 22.40 12.31 15.19
C ALA A 145 21.13 12.93 14.58
N TYR A 146 20.95 12.72 13.29
CA TYR A 146 19.79 13.17 12.53
C TYR A 146 19.37 12.12 11.50
N TRP A 147 18.11 12.17 11.09
CA TRP A 147 17.61 11.52 9.89
C TRP A 147 18.01 12.35 8.66
N PRO A 148 18.61 11.75 7.64
CA PRO A 148 19.01 12.47 6.44
C PRO A 148 17.78 12.99 5.69
N ALA A 149 17.98 14.01 4.85
CA ALA A 149 17.00 14.35 3.82
C ALA A 149 16.73 13.13 2.94
N MET A 150 15.47 12.94 2.53
CA MET A 150 14.97 11.72 1.88
C MET A 150 14.97 10.47 2.79
N GLY A 151 15.16 10.64 4.09
CA GLY A 151 14.94 9.61 5.10
C GLY A 151 16.03 8.52 5.21
N PRO A 152 16.06 7.83 6.36
CA PRO A 152 17.00 6.74 6.65
C PRO A 152 16.58 5.44 5.96
N ALA A 153 17.33 4.35 6.20
CA ALA A 153 16.93 3.00 5.83
C ALA A 153 15.42 2.75 6.07
N THR A 154 14.75 2.19 5.06
CA THR A 154 13.30 1.96 5.08
C THR A 154 12.88 0.94 6.15
N SER A 155 13.84 0.20 6.70
CA SER A 155 13.71 -0.63 7.91
C SER A 155 13.47 0.16 9.19
N GLN A 156 13.72 1.47 9.21
CA GLN A 156 13.66 2.26 10.44
C GLN A 156 12.24 2.57 10.90
N ARG A 157 11.92 2.05 12.08
CA ARG A 157 10.61 2.16 12.72
C ARG A 157 10.47 3.40 13.60
N ASN A 158 11.58 4.05 13.94
CA ASN A 158 11.59 5.26 14.75
C ASN A 158 11.45 6.54 13.92
N TYR A 159 11.46 6.44 12.58
CA TYR A 159 11.22 7.56 11.69
C TYR A 159 9.73 7.62 11.32
N LEU A 160 9.03 8.66 11.80
CA LEU A 160 7.58 8.77 11.71
C LEU A 160 7.02 8.58 10.28
N PRO A 161 7.64 9.13 9.22
CA PRO A 161 7.14 8.92 7.85
C PRO A 161 7.06 7.45 7.40
N TRP A 162 7.98 6.58 7.85
CA TRP A 162 7.98 5.16 7.47
C TRP A 162 6.91 4.32 8.16
N ILE A 163 6.28 4.87 9.20
CA ILE A 163 5.21 4.19 9.94
C ILE A 163 3.84 4.85 9.76
N THR A 164 3.77 5.91 8.94
CA THR A 164 2.53 6.63 8.69
C THR A 164 1.66 5.87 7.69
N ASP A 165 0.48 5.46 8.12
CA ASP A 165 -0.51 4.83 7.24
C ASP A 165 -1.33 5.90 6.50
N LEU A 166 -1.24 5.90 5.17
CA LEU A 166 -2.05 6.76 4.31
C LEU A 166 -3.33 6.04 3.91
N SER A 167 -4.49 6.61 4.26
CA SER A 167 -5.80 6.06 3.90
C SER A 167 -6.00 5.88 2.39
N LEU A 168 -5.36 6.75 1.58
CA LEU A 168 -5.37 6.67 0.13
C LEU A 168 -4.61 5.44 -0.41
N LEU A 169 -3.58 4.98 0.31
CA LEU A 169 -2.78 3.82 -0.07
C LEU A 169 -3.30 2.53 0.57
N ARG A 170 -4.33 2.61 1.42
CA ARG A 170 -5.01 1.46 2.00
C ARG A 170 -6.29 1.15 1.25
N CYS A 171 -6.59 -0.13 1.12
CA CYS A 171 -7.83 -0.61 0.54
C CYS A 171 -8.73 -1.15 1.68
N PRO A 172 -9.94 -0.60 1.88
CA PRO A 172 -10.81 -1.01 2.99
C PRO A 172 -11.26 -2.48 2.98
N THR A 173 -11.03 -3.20 1.88
CA THR A 173 -11.33 -4.64 1.75
C THR A 173 -10.23 -5.50 2.38
N ASP A 174 -9.06 -4.92 2.67
CA ASP A 174 -7.95 -5.55 3.39
C ASP A 174 -7.98 -5.11 4.87
N PRO A 175 -8.51 -5.95 5.79
CA PRO A 175 -8.76 -5.55 7.18
C PRO A 175 -7.49 -5.49 8.02
N ARG A 176 -6.31 -5.81 7.48
CA ARG A 176 -5.08 -5.87 8.27
C ARG A 176 -4.66 -4.47 8.71
N THR A 177 -4.52 -4.32 10.02
CA THR A 177 -4.09 -3.09 10.70
C THR A 177 -3.01 -3.44 11.74
N GLY A 178 -2.24 -2.45 12.19
CA GLY A 178 -1.32 -2.61 13.32
C GLY A 178 0.03 -3.24 12.99
N GLU A 179 0.55 -3.06 11.76
CA GLU A 179 1.97 -3.32 11.50
C GLU A 179 2.84 -2.10 11.86
N ILE A 180 4.14 -2.35 11.97
CA ILE A 180 5.11 -1.37 12.48
C ILE A 180 5.60 -0.42 11.37
N THR A 181 5.17 -0.61 10.12
CA THR A 181 5.51 0.25 8.97
C THR A 181 4.25 0.57 8.17
N GLY A 182 4.24 1.74 7.53
CA GLY A 182 3.12 2.20 6.71
C GLY A 182 2.86 1.23 5.56
N ARG A 183 1.61 0.80 5.40
CA ARG A 183 1.23 -0.21 4.40
C ARG A 183 0.63 0.41 3.15
N THR A 184 0.83 -0.27 2.03
CA THR A 184 0.14 0.02 0.76
C THR A 184 -0.52 -1.24 0.21
N ASN A 185 -1.75 -1.10 -0.29
CA ASN A 185 -2.45 -2.12 -1.08
C ASN A 185 -2.26 -1.90 -2.58
N TYR A 186 -1.42 -0.95 -2.98
CA TYR A 186 -1.17 -0.62 -4.38
C TYR A 186 0.31 -0.83 -4.68
N ALA A 187 0.57 -1.51 -5.79
CA ALA A 187 1.88 -1.92 -6.23
C ALA A 187 2.19 -1.31 -7.60
N ALA A 188 3.39 -0.78 -7.77
CA ALA A 188 3.92 -0.40 -9.07
C ALA A 188 4.20 -1.66 -9.91
N CYS A 189 4.08 -1.56 -11.23
CA CYS A 189 4.51 -2.60 -12.15
C CYS A 189 5.99 -2.41 -12.51
N LEU A 190 6.87 -3.22 -11.91
CA LEU A 190 8.31 -3.23 -12.20
C LEU A 190 8.66 -4.13 -13.40
N GLY A 191 7.82 -5.13 -13.67
CA GLY A 191 8.03 -6.10 -14.73
C GLY A 191 7.29 -7.40 -14.48
N ASP A 192 7.62 -8.41 -15.28
CA ASP A 192 6.93 -9.70 -15.32
C ASP A 192 7.83 -10.88 -14.93
N ALA A 193 9.11 -10.64 -14.67
CA ALA A 193 10.01 -11.62 -14.07
C ALA A 193 10.15 -11.40 -12.56
N ILE A 194 10.57 -12.42 -11.83
CA ILE A 194 11.03 -12.28 -10.43
C ILE A 194 12.50 -11.83 -10.36
N ASP A 195 13.21 -11.99 -11.47
CA ASP A 195 14.64 -11.72 -11.55
C ASP A 195 14.90 -10.23 -11.73
N ALA A 196 15.99 -9.73 -11.12
CA ALA A 196 16.45 -8.35 -11.23
C ALA A 196 15.41 -7.23 -10.94
N GLN A 197 14.26 -7.53 -10.31
CA GLN A 197 13.20 -6.54 -10.09
C GLN A 197 13.61 -5.40 -9.14
N MET A 198 14.59 -5.63 -8.26
CA MET A 198 15.16 -4.62 -7.37
C MET A 198 16.64 -4.39 -7.64
N ASP A 199 17.12 -4.83 -8.80
CA ASP A 199 18.47 -4.54 -9.26
C ASP A 199 18.43 -3.49 -10.36
N SER A 200 19.55 -2.80 -10.56
CA SER A 200 19.67 -1.75 -11.57
C SER A 200 20.92 -1.99 -12.40
N ALA A 201 20.88 -1.55 -13.66
CA ALA A 201 22.06 -1.48 -14.51
C ALA A 201 23.15 -0.58 -13.90
N LEU A 202 22.81 0.32 -12.98
CA LEU A 202 23.73 1.26 -12.38
C LEU A 202 24.48 0.66 -11.18
N ARG A 203 25.81 0.67 -11.26
CA ARG A 203 26.72 0.33 -10.16
C ARG A 203 27.53 1.57 -9.77
N PHE A 204 27.66 1.81 -8.47
CA PHE A 204 28.48 2.90 -7.98
C PHE A 204 29.95 2.46 -7.98
N ASP A 205 30.80 3.23 -8.65
CA ASP A 205 32.24 3.06 -8.62
C ASP A 205 32.87 4.00 -7.57
N PRO A 206 33.41 3.45 -6.46
CA PRO A 206 34.01 4.26 -5.40
C PRO A 206 35.33 4.92 -5.81
N MET A 207 36.00 4.44 -6.87
CA MET A 207 37.26 5.03 -7.33
C MET A 207 37.02 6.33 -8.11
N THR A 208 35.95 6.38 -8.90
CA THR A 208 35.58 7.54 -9.71
C THR A 208 34.44 8.37 -9.11
N ALA A 209 33.89 7.93 -7.97
CA ALA A 209 32.73 8.52 -7.31
C ALA A 209 31.54 8.73 -8.26
N SER A 210 31.31 7.76 -9.15
CA SER A 210 30.34 7.88 -10.24
C SER A 210 29.46 6.64 -10.37
N TRP A 211 28.25 6.82 -10.90
CA TRP A 211 27.35 5.72 -11.25
C TRP A 211 27.60 5.30 -12.69
N ASN A 212 28.08 4.07 -12.87
CA ASN A 212 28.40 3.50 -14.17
C ASN A 212 27.43 2.39 -14.54
N VAL A 213 27.14 2.24 -15.83
CA VAL A 213 26.33 1.16 -16.35
C VAL A 213 27.15 -0.12 -16.38
N ASP A 214 26.71 -1.15 -15.67
CA ASP A 214 27.21 -2.51 -15.77
C ASP A 214 26.53 -3.20 -16.96
N PRO A 215 27.25 -3.57 -18.03
CA PRO A 215 26.65 -4.15 -19.23
C PRO A 215 25.93 -5.47 -18.96
N GLN A 216 26.47 -6.33 -18.09
CA GLN A 216 25.85 -7.63 -17.79
C GLN A 216 24.54 -7.43 -17.03
N MET A 217 24.52 -6.49 -16.09
CA MET A 217 23.31 -6.16 -15.36
C MET A 217 22.28 -5.45 -16.24
N ALA A 218 22.72 -4.58 -17.15
CA ALA A 218 21.85 -3.90 -18.10
C ALA A 218 21.08 -4.89 -18.98
N ASP A 219 21.74 -5.92 -19.49
CA ASP A 219 21.09 -6.95 -20.31
C ASP A 219 20.11 -7.80 -19.48
N ARG A 220 20.46 -8.12 -18.23
CA ARG A 220 19.58 -8.85 -17.31
C ARG A 220 18.33 -8.05 -16.94
N VAL A 221 18.49 -6.77 -16.60
CA VAL A 221 17.38 -5.86 -16.29
C VAL A 221 16.48 -5.68 -17.51
N ARG A 222 17.04 -5.47 -18.71
CA ARG A 222 16.26 -5.36 -19.95
C ARG A 222 15.43 -6.63 -20.24
N ALA A 223 15.98 -7.80 -19.93
CA ALA A 223 15.27 -9.07 -20.14
C ALA A 223 14.19 -9.34 -19.09
N ALA A 224 14.35 -8.84 -17.86
CA ALA A 224 13.52 -9.22 -16.70
C ALA A 224 12.53 -8.13 -16.26
N ALA A 225 12.87 -6.86 -16.43
CA ALA A 225 12.09 -5.72 -15.96
C ALA A 225 11.44 -4.99 -17.15
N ARG A 226 10.20 -5.38 -17.47
CA ARG A 226 9.40 -4.83 -18.58
C ARG A 226 8.23 -3.96 -18.11
N GLY A 227 8.27 -3.48 -16.87
CA GLY A 227 7.24 -2.63 -16.31
C GLY A 227 7.48 -1.14 -16.55
N ALA A 228 6.50 -0.30 -16.23
CA ALA A 228 6.65 1.16 -16.32
C ALA A 228 7.51 1.77 -15.19
N PHE A 229 7.77 0.99 -14.13
CA PHE A 229 8.52 1.43 -12.94
C PHE A 229 9.74 0.54 -12.70
N VAL A 230 10.55 0.31 -13.73
CA VAL A 230 11.82 -0.42 -13.60
C VAL A 230 12.71 0.25 -12.55
N PHE A 231 13.33 -0.55 -11.69
CA PHE A 231 14.11 -0.06 -10.55
C PHE A 231 15.28 0.82 -11.00
N ARG A 232 15.30 2.06 -10.48
CA ARG A 232 16.27 3.15 -10.76
C ARG A 232 16.32 3.62 -12.21
N GLU A 233 15.36 3.23 -13.03
CA GLU A 233 15.27 3.69 -14.42
C GLU A 233 14.27 4.83 -14.56
N ARG A 234 14.56 5.73 -15.50
CA ARG A 234 13.64 6.80 -15.88
C ARG A 234 12.81 6.32 -17.07
N MET A 235 11.50 6.21 -16.86
CA MET A 235 10.53 5.90 -17.91
C MET A 235 9.66 7.11 -18.22
N SER A 236 9.26 7.27 -19.48
CA SER A 236 8.34 8.31 -19.95
C SER A 236 7.24 7.70 -20.83
N PHE A 237 6.23 8.49 -21.22
CA PHE A 237 5.22 8.01 -22.18
C PHE A 237 5.81 7.61 -23.55
N ALA A 238 6.93 8.22 -23.94
CA ALA A 238 7.58 7.88 -25.21
C ALA A 238 8.21 6.49 -25.19
N ASP A 239 8.58 5.98 -24.02
CA ASP A 239 9.19 4.66 -23.84
C ASP A 239 8.15 3.53 -23.86
N ILE A 240 6.86 3.87 -23.84
CA ILE A 240 5.74 2.94 -23.92
C ILE A 240 5.24 2.87 -25.37
N SER A 241 5.88 2.00 -26.17
CA SER A 241 5.60 1.90 -27.61
C SER A 241 4.26 1.24 -27.96
N ASP A 242 3.68 0.44 -27.05
CA ASP A 242 2.42 -0.30 -27.22
C ASP A 242 1.18 0.49 -26.79
N GLY A 243 1.38 1.70 -26.28
CA GLY A 243 0.34 2.65 -25.90
C GLY A 243 -0.14 2.50 -24.46
N LEU A 244 -0.38 3.65 -23.80
CA LEU A 244 -0.74 3.72 -22.37
C LEU A 244 -2.03 2.97 -21.99
N SER A 245 -2.93 2.74 -22.95
CA SER A 245 -4.15 1.98 -22.71
C SER A 245 -3.93 0.47 -22.57
N ASN A 246 -2.77 -0.04 -23.02
CA ASN A 246 -2.39 -1.45 -22.94
C ASN A 246 -1.37 -1.71 -21.82
N THR A 247 -0.88 -0.67 -21.15
CA THR A 247 0.18 -0.76 -20.15
C THR A 247 -0.40 -0.76 -18.73
N LEU A 248 -0.01 -1.76 -17.95
CA LEU A 248 -0.27 -1.78 -16.53
C LEU A 248 0.76 -0.93 -15.79
N LEU A 249 0.33 0.16 -15.17
CA LEU A 249 1.20 1.03 -14.37
C LEU A 249 1.22 0.60 -12.89
N ILE A 250 0.04 0.45 -12.31
CA ILE A 250 -0.18 0.10 -10.90
C ILE A 250 -1.32 -0.90 -10.84
N GLY A 251 -1.28 -1.78 -9.85
CA GLY A 251 -2.44 -2.58 -9.47
C GLY A 251 -2.60 -2.75 -7.98
N GLU A 252 -3.73 -3.32 -7.62
CA GLU A 252 -4.07 -3.64 -6.24
C GLU A 252 -3.44 -4.98 -5.83
N ILE A 253 -2.95 -5.05 -4.60
CA ILE A 253 -2.46 -6.28 -4.00
C ILE A 253 -3.01 -6.50 -2.59
N ALA A 254 -3.19 -7.77 -2.25
CA ALA A 254 -3.60 -8.17 -0.90
C ALA A 254 -2.40 -8.17 0.04
N THR A 255 -2.51 -7.45 1.16
CA THR A 255 -1.50 -7.44 2.23
C THR A 255 -1.92 -8.27 3.45
N SER A 256 -3.18 -8.73 3.48
CA SER A 256 -3.71 -9.77 4.36
C SER A 256 -3.81 -11.12 3.65
N LEU A 257 -2.75 -11.93 3.68
CA LEU A 257 -2.88 -13.37 3.46
C LEU A 257 -3.19 -14.04 4.81
N VAL A 258 -4.45 -13.99 5.24
CA VAL A 258 -4.97 -15.03 6.13
C VAL A 258 -5.44 -16.15 5.20
N ILE A 259 -4.56 -17.10 4.91
CA ILE A 259 -5.00 -18.37 4.32
C ILE A 259 -5.78 -19.07 5.44
N ALA A 260 -7.10 -19.04 5.37
CA ALA A 260 -8.01 -19.79 6.24
C ALA A 260 -8.04 -21.29 5.91
N THR A 261 -6.97 -21.85 5.37
CA THR A 261 -6.83 -23.29 5.11
C THR A 261 -5.46 -23.77 5.55
N ALA A 262 -5.48 -24.77 6.42
CA ALA A 262 -4.34 -25.38 7.07
C ALA A 262 -3.50 -26.27 6.13
N GLU A 263 -3.05 -25.75 4.99
CA GLU A 263 -2.08 -26.43 4.13
C GLU A 263 -0.92 -25.49 3.80
N ARG A 264 0.22 -25.73 4.46
CA ARG A 264 1.50 -25.08 4.15
C ARG A 264 1.91 -25.47 2.74
N HIS A 265 1.62 -24.60 1.78
CA HIS A 265 2.20 -24.71 0.45
C HIS A 265 3.70 -24.36 0.53
N PRO A 266 4.63 -25.16 -0.06
CA PRO A 266 6.08 -24.92 -0.01
C PRO A 266 6.54 -23.63 -0.70
N LEU A 267 5.63 -22.88 -1.33
CA LEU A 267 5.88 -21.52 -1.82
C LEU A 267 5.98 -20.47 -0.70
N TYR A 268 5.53 -20.81 0.52
CA TYR A 268 5.56 -19.91 1.69
C TYR A 268 6.99 -19.49 2.07
N ASP A 269 7.97 -20.41 2.01
CA ASP A 269 9.37 -20.11 2.36
C ASP A 269 10.14 -19.44 1.21
N LEU A 270 9.74 -19.67 -0.04
CA LEU A 270 10.33 -18.98 -1.20
C LEU A 270 9.91 -17.51 -1.24
N VAL A 271 8.68 -17.21 -0.86
CA VAL A 271 8.25 -15.82 -0.65
C VAL A 271 8.99 -15.27 0.57
N ARG A 272 9.06 -15.93 1.72
CA ARG A 272 9.73 -15.35 2.92
C ARG A 272 11.24 -15.11 2.80
N HIS A 273 11.95 -15.93 2.00
CA HIS A 273 13.41 -15.81 1.86
C HIS A 273 13.88 -15.17 0.54
N ARG A 274 13.02 -15.04 -0.49
CA ARG A 274 13.34 -14.26 -1.71
C ARG A 274 12.45 -13.04 -1.94
N THR A 275 11.44 -12.78 -1.10
CA THR A 275 10.94 -11.41 -0.92
C THR A 275 11.89 -10.64 -0.02
N THR A 276 13.10 -10.41 -0.53
CA THR A 276 13.82 -9.17 -0.21
C THR A 276 13.15 -8.00 -0.92
N CYS A 277 11.82 -7.93 -0.91
CA CYS A 277 11.04 -6.72 -1.14
C CYS A 277 10.49 -6.36 0.23
N PRO A 278 11.34 -5.86 1.15
CA PRO A 278 10.96 -5.82 2.55
C PRO A 278 10.15 -4.55 2.86
N TYR A 279 9.99 -3.62 1.89
CA TYR A 279 9.54 -2.25 2.21
C TYR A 279 8.64 -1.57 1.17
N THR A 280 8.29 -2.22 0.07
CA THR A 280 7.07 -1.88 -0.66
C THR A 280 6.37 -3.12 -1.12
N ALA A 281 5.05 -3.04 -1.15
CA ALA A 281 4.15 -4.11 -1.50
C ALA A 281 4.19 -4.38 -3.03
N ASP A 282 5.37 -4.41 -3.64
CA ASP A 282 5.56 -4.52 -5.07
C ASP A 282 5.83 -5.99 -5.44
N CYS A 283 4.79 -6.81 -5.33
CA CYS A 283 4.78 -8.19 -5.79
C CYS A 283 3.83 -8.34 -7.00
N LEU A 284 4.42 -8.71 -8.14
CA LEU A 284 3.83 -9.38 -9.30
C LEU A 284 2.30 -9.24 -9.50
N ILE A 285 1.88 -8.38 -10.42
CA ILE A 285 0.53 -8.47 -11.01
C ILE A 285 0.60 -9.46 -12.16
N ARG A 286 0.29 -10.73 -11.87
CA ARG A 286 0.14 -11.77 -12.89
C ARG A 286 -1.12 -11.46 -13.70
N GLN A 287 -0.97 -11.10 -14.99
CA GLN A 287 -2.08 -11.02 -15.94
C GLN A 287 -2.84 -12.37 -15.94
N PRO A 288 -4.18 -12.39 -15.83
CA PRO A 288 -4.94 -13.59 -16.11
C PRO A 288 -4.73 -13.91 -17.60
N LYS A 289 -4.18 -15.10 -17.88
CA LYS A 289 -4.17 -15.64 -19.24
C LYS A 289 -5.62 -15.73 -19.71
N GLN A 290 -5.93 -15.11 -20.86
CA GLN A 290 -7.07 -15.49 -21.67
C GLN A 290 -6.87 -16.92 -22.20
#